data_AF-A0A0M8VQ91-F1
#
_entry.id   AF-A0A0M8VQ91-F1
#
_cell.length_a   1.000
_cell.length_b   1.000
_cell.length_c   1.000
_cell.angle_alpha   90.00
_cell.angle_beta   90.00
_cell.angle_gamma   90.00
#
_symmetry.space_group_name_H-M   'P 1'
#
loop_
_entity.id
_entity.type
_entity.pdbx_description
1 polymer ?
#
loop_
_entity_poly.entity_id
_entity_poly.type
_entity_poly.pdbx_seq_one_letter_code
_entity_poly.pdbx_strand_id
1 'polypeptide(L)'
;MQEDQRVFDVAVVGGGLGGTMLAAILARHGVRVLLLEGSGHPRFAIGESTVPETTFGLRVLARRYDVPEIEHLATNGALRRHVSSNCGVKRNFSFVYHREGEPTRAEECTQYPTWGPPLGPDSHYLRQDVDAYMFHVAVSYGATAHTHTVVDDVKFEENGATIVTRDNGTFQASYVVDAGGVRAVLPERLGLRQEPPYRTRSRTVFTHMVNVRPFDTVAPPRRLHGMPSPFSQGTLHHLFPGGWFWVIPFDNHSAGTSELCSVGVNLDLDRYPRPEGEGAEEEFWRHVRRFPSVAAQFERARAVRPYVSTDRTQFSSRTVVGDRWCLLPHASDFIDPLFSSGLAVTVMTLNALSHRLIDAVRHDDFDPTRFAYLEEWIKRMFRFYDDLVSCSYVAFDDFELWNAWNRVWTITTLYGTNAQNQAAVAFEKTHDPASFDALETPPYRGLQGVDNPWVEQLFNRSRDAVLAYRDGQLTKDQAVERIFTLLRESELCPAVWGTLDPEDRCPSGVFTLWPLMKILLWGKFRSPRHVRGAYFTGGARLVGKEAAQVYGAELRRGVSQVHQTARDMWCNWNRDWAHRPTSRDIRMKK
;
A
#
# COMPACT_ATOMS: atom_id res chain seq x y z
N MET A 1 -26.68 16.55 29.03
CA MET A 1 -25.92 15.29 28.86
C MET A 1 -25.19 15.05 30.16
N GLN A 2 -25.36 13.88 30.77
CA GLN A 2 -24.61 13.51 31.99
C GLN A 2 -23.12 13.46 31.67
N GLU A 3 -22.27 14.03 32.53
CA GLU A 3 -20.80 14.12 32.36
C GLU A 3 -20.14 12.76 32.08
N ASP A 4 -20.71 11.67 32.61
CA ASP A 4 -20.22 10.30 32.47
C ASP A 4 -20.28 9.74 31.03
N GLN A 5 -21.09 10.35 30.14
CA GLN A 5 -21.21 9.93 28.73
C GLN A 5 -20.12 10.51 27.81
N ARG A 6 -19.19 11.31 28.33
CA ARG A 6 -18.13 11.97 27.54
C ARG A 6 -16.71 11.57 27.98
N VAL A 7 -16.59 10.51 28.78
CA VAL A 7 -15.32 9.95 29.24
C VAL A 7 -15.06 8.62 28.55
N PHE A 8 -13.88 8.48 27.98
CA PHE A 8 -13.47 7.35 27.16
C PHE A 8 -12.12 6.80 27.62
N ASP A 9 -11.79 5.59 27.19
CA ASP A 9 -10.48 5.01 27.49
C ASP A 9 -9.48 5.44 26.41
N VAL A 10 -9.91 5.45 25.15
CA VAL A 10 -9.09 5.88 24.00
C VAL A 10 -9.89 6.79 23.07
N ALA A 11 -9.32 7.95 22.73
CA ALA A 11 -9.80 8.80 21.66
C ALA A 11 -8.95 8.60 20.39
N VAL A 12 -9.60 8.31 19.27
CA VAL A 12 -9.00 8.21 17.94
C VAL A 12 -9.40 9.44 17.13
N VAL A 13 -8.43 10.29 16.79
CA VAL A 13 -8.64 11.53 16.03
C VAL A 13 -8.33 11.29 14.56
N GLY A 14 -9.37 11.10 13.74
CA GLY A 14 -9.29 10.84 12.31
C GLY A 14 -10.05 9.58 11.91
N GLY A 15 -11.08 9.73 11.07
CA GLY A 15 -11.94 8.66 10.55
C GLY A 15 -11.43 8.01 9.27
N GLY A 16 -10.13 8.09 8.98
CA GLY A 16 -9.54 7.36 7.86
C GLY A 16 -9.44 5.85 8.12
N LEU A 17 -8.99 5.10 7.13
CA LEU A 17 -8.91 3.63 7.21
C LEU A 17 -8.10 3.12 8.44
N GLY A 18 -6.96 3.74 8.74
CA GLY A 18 -6.15 3.36 9.92
C GLY A 18 -6.86 3.60 11.25
N GLY A 19 -7.46 4.78 11.42
CA GLY A 19 -8.18 5.13 12.65
C GLY A 19 -9.45 4.31 12.86
N THR A 20 -10.20 4.04 11.78
CA THR A 20 -11.43 3.23 11.84
C THR A 20 -11.14 1.75 12.09
N MET A 21 -10.08 1.18 11.50
CA MET A 21 -9.64 -0.19 11.85
C MET A 21 -9.21 -0.29 13.31
N LEU A 22 -8.43 0.67 13.81
CA LEU A 22 -8.03 0.69 15.23
C LEU A 22 -9.25 0.79 16.13
N ALA A 23 -10.17 1.72 15.86
CA ALA A 23 -11.38 1.90 16.65
C ALA A 23 -12.25 0.63 16.68
N ALA A 24 -12.39 -0.06 15.54
CA ALA A 24 -13.10 -1.34 15.47
C ALA A 24 -12.43 -2.42 16.34
N ILE A 25 -11.10 -2.55 16.25
CA ILE A 25 -10.34 -3.50 17.08
C ILE A 25 -10.50 -3.18 18.56
N LEU A 26 -10.26 -1.94 18.98
CA LEU A 26 -10.35 -1.56 20.38
C LEU A 26 -11.77 -1.76 20.95
N ALA A 27 -12.80 -1.31 20.22
CA ALA A 27 -14.19 -1.45 20.65
C ALA A 27 -14.62 -2.92 20.75
N ARG A 28 -14.21 -3.77 19.80
CA ARG A 28 -14.44 -5.23 19.83
C ARG A 28 -13.91 -5.89 21.11
N HIS A 29 -12.83 -5.34 21.68
CA HIS A 29 -12.14 -5.84 22.88
C HIS A 29 -12.52 -5.11 24.16
N GLY A 30 -13.64 -4.37 24.15
CA GLY A 30 -14.24 -3.76 25.35
C GLY A 30 -13.63 -2.42 25.77
N VAL A 31 -12.77 -1.81 24.95
CA VAL A 31 -12.28 -0.46 25.17
C VAL A 31 -13.38 0.54 24.81
N ARG A 32 -13.65 1.52 25.66
CA ARG A 32 -14.56 2.63 25.34
C ARG A 32 -13.85 3.61 24.40
N VAL A 33 -14.18 3.52 23.12
CA VAL A 33 -13.53 4.31 22.07
C VAL A 33 -14.37 5.52 21.68
N LEU A 34 -13.74 6.69 21.65
CA LEU A 34 -14.23 7.88 20.97
C LEU A 34 -13.56 7.98 19.60
N LEU A 35 -14.33 8.05 18.51
CA LEU A 35 -13.82 8.24 17.15
C LEU A 35 -14.28 9.58 16.60
N LEU A 36 -13.37 10.50 16.34
CA LEU A 36 -13.67 11.85 15.85
C LEU A 36 -13.17 12.03 14.42
N GLU A 37 -14.06 12.39 13.49
CA GLU A 37 -13.73 12.71 12.11
C GLU A 37 -14.17 14.14 11.79
N GLY A 38 -13.22 14.98 11.37
CA GLY A 38 -13.46 16.39 11.08
C GLY A 38 -14.37 16.63 9.87
N SER A 39 -14.48 15.65 8.97
CA SER A 39 -15.36 15.67 7.80
C SER A 39 -16.46 14.60 7.93
N GLY A 40 -17.17 14.29 6.84
CA GLY A 40 -18.21 13.25 6.82
C GLY A 40 -17.84 12.10 5.90
N HIS A 41 -18.41 10.92 6.13
CA HIS A 41 -18.38 9.81 5.16
C HIS A 41 -19.66 9.84 4.30
N PRO A 42 -19.59 9.51 3.00
CA PRO A 42 -18.38 9.21 2.22
C PRO A 42 -17.54 10.45 1.89
N ARG A 43 -16.21 10.29 1.78
CA ARG A 43 -15.27 11.37 1.38
C ARG A 43 -14.12 10.88 0.53
N PHE A 44 -13.59 11.77 -0.30
CA PHE A 44 -12.37 11.52 -1.06
C PHE A 44 -11.16 11.33 -0.13
N ALA A 45 -10.28 10.38 -0.50
CA ALA A 45 -8.94 10.24 0.04
C ALA A 45 -8.05 9.52 -0.99
N ILE A 46 -6.75 9.85 -0.99
CA ILE A 46 -5.72 9.11 -1.73
C ILE A 46 -5.14 7.97 -0.90
N GLY A 47 -4.34 7.11 -1.53
CA GLY A 47 -3.87 5.84 -0.96
C GLY A 47 -4.80 4.72 -1.39
N GLU A 48 -4.82 4.47 -2.69
CA GLU A 48 -5.85 3.67 -3.37
C GLU A 48 -5.32 2.34 -3.89
N SER A 49 -4.00 2.18 -4.01
CA SER A 49 -3.38 0.96 -4.50
C SER A 49 -2.91 0.09 -3.33
N THR A 50 -3.40 -1.14 -3.20
CA THR A 50 -2.92 -2.07 -2.16
C THR A 50 -1.75 -2.91 -2.65
N VAL A 51 -0.94 -3.42 -1.74
CA VAL A 51 0.18 -4.34 -2.05
C VAL A 51 -0.03 -5.67 -1.35
N PRO A 52 0.71 -6.74 -1.72
CA PRO A 52 0.61 -8.01 -1.01
C PRO A 52 0.81 -7.84 0.50
N GLU A 53 1.73 -7.00 0.96
CA GLU A 53 1.91 -6.73 2.39
C GLU A 53 0.70 -6.03 3.06
N THR A 54 -0.10 -5.27 2.31
CA THR A 54 -1.38 -4.75 2.80
C THR A 54 -2.40 -5.87 2.89
N THR A 55 -2.52 -6.66 1.83
CA THR A 55 -3.45 -7.80 1.73
C THR A 55 -3.22 -8.81 2.86
N PHE A 56 -1.99 -9.29 3.04
CA PHE A 56 -1.66 -10.24 4.10
C PHE A 56 -1.74 -9.59 5.50
N GLY A 57 -1.33 -8.33 5.63
CA GLY A 57 -1.46 -7.61 6.89
C GLY A 57 -2.90 -7.43 7.35
N LEU A 58 -3.85 -7.15 6.44
CA LEU A 58 -5.27 -7.06 6.78
C LEU A 58 -5.80 -8.39 7.34
N ARG A 59 -5.32 -9.51 6.80
CA ARG A 59 -5.67 -10.85 7.30
C ARG A 59 -5.04 -11.13 8.66
N VAL A 60 -3.81 -10.66 8.89
CA VAL A 60 -3.17 -10.69 10.22
C VAL A 60 -4.06 -9.95 11.23
N LEU A 61 -4.46 -8.72 10.94
CA LEU A 61 -5.31 -7.94 11.85
C LEU A 61 -6.64 -8.63 12.12
N ALA A 62 -7.32 -9.10 11.07
CA ALA A 62 -8.61 -9.77 11.18
C ALA A 62 -8.53 -11.00 12.11
N ARG A 63 -7.47 -11.81 11.97
CA ARG A 63 -7.26 -13.04 12.74
C ARG A 63 -6.74 -12.79 14.15
N ARG A 64 -5.77 -11.88 14.31
CA ARG A 64 -5.16 -11.56 15.61
C ARG A 64 -6.18 -10.94 16.57
N TYR A 65 -7.03 -10.07 16.04
CA TYR A 65 -7.97 -9.28 16.83
C TYR A 65 -9.42 -9.71 16.73
N ASP A 66 -9.72 -10.80 16.01
CA ASP A 66 -11.09 -11.30 15.85
C ASP A 66 -12.06 -10.21 15.34
N VAL A 67 -11.63 -9.53 14.27
CA VAL A 67 -12.43 -8.55 13.52
C VAL A 67 -12.51 -9.00 12.05
N PRO A 68 -13.38 -9.96 11.72
CA PRO A 68 -13.43 -10.60 10.40
C PRO A 68 -13.64 -9.62 9.24
N GLU A 69 -14.36 -8.52 9.48
CA GLU A 69 -14.70 -7.48 8.52
C GLU A 69 -13.46 -6.77 7.95
N ILE A 70 -12.31 -6.81 8.64
CA ILE A 70 -11.05 -6.28 8.09
C ILE A 70 -10.57 -7.15 6.92
N GLU A 71 -10.79 -8.47 6.95
CA GLU A 71 -10.42 -9.36 5.84
C GLU A 71 -11.28 -9.12 4.59
N HIS A 72 -12.46 -8.47 4.74
CA HIS A 72 -13.25 -8.04 3.58
C HIS A 72 -12.48 -7.05 2.69
N LEU A 73 -11.48 -6.35 3.24
CA LEU A 73 -10.66 -5.41 2.48
C LEU A 73 -9.48 -6.08 1.76
N ALA A 74 -9.11 -7.31 2.15
CA ALA A 74 -7.83 -7.90 1.78
C ALA A 74 -7.67 -8.14 0.28
N THR A 75 -8.68 -8.72 -0.39
CA THR A 75 -8.59 -9.08 -1.82
C THR A 75 -9.67 -8.37 -2.63
N ASN A 76 -9.45 -8.17 -3.93
CA ASN A 76 -10.47 -7.56 -4.80
C ASN A 76 -11.79 -8.34 -4.79
N GLY A 77 -11.70 -9.68 -4.72
CA GLY A 77 -12.88 -10.53 -4.59
C GLY A 77 -13.64 -10.26 -3.29
N ALA A 78 -12.95 -10.25 -2.14
CA ALA A 78 -13.59 -9.96 -0.86
C ALA A 78 -14.20 -8.54 -0.83
N LEU A 79 -13.44 -7.54 -1.29
CA LEU A 79 -13.85 -6.14 -1.31
C LEU A 79 -15.13 -5.94 -2.12
N ARG A 80 -15.18 -6.52 -3.32
CA ARG A 80 -16.37 -6.44 -4.20
C ARG A 80 -17.58 -7.15 -3.60
N ARG A 81 -17.36 -8.24 -2.86
CA ARG A 81 -18.44 -9.05 -2.30
C ARG A 81 -19.07 -8.44 -1.05
N HIS A 82 -18.31 -7.71 -0.25
CA HIS A 82 -18.71 -7.28 1.08
C HIS A 82 -18.77 -5.76 1.26
N VAL A 83 -18.05 -5.00 0.42
CA VAL A 83 -17.88 -3.55 0.60
C VAL A 83 -18.45 -2.78 -0.58
N SER A 84 -17.81 -2.85 -1.74
CA SER A 84 -18.24 -2.08 -2.91
C SER A 84 -17.73 -2.68 -4.21
N SER A 85 -18.60 -2.67 -5.23
CA SER A 85 -18.24 -2.96 -6.61
C SER A 85 -17.54 -1.78 -7.32
N ASN A 86 -17.51 -0.60 -6.70
CA ASN A 86 -16.76 0.56 -7.19
C ASN A 86 -15.27 0.44 -6.84
N CYS A 87 -14.60 -0.63 -7.28
CA CYS A 87 -13.18 -0.81 -7.04
C CYS A 87 -12.51 -1.50 -8.22
N GLY A 88 -11.22 -1.20 -8.39
CA GLY A 88 -10.41 -1.81 -9.43
C GLY A 88 -9.72 -3.08 -8.94
N VAL A 89 -9.39 -3.97 -9.87
CA VAL A 89 -8.50 -5.10 -9.62
C VAL A 89 -7.05 -4.64 -9.79
N LYS A 90 -6.16 -5.14 -8.93
CA LYS A 90 -4.72 -4.96 -9.09
C LYS A 90 -4.03 -6.31 -9.17
N ARG A 91 -3.56 -6.67 -10.37
CA ARG A 91 -2.83 -7.91 -10.67
C ARG A 91 -1.34 -7.71 -10.79
N ASN A 92 -0.90 -6.45 -10.85
CA ASN A 92 0.49 -6.11 -11.08
C ASN A 92 0.80 -4.67 -10.64
N PHE A 93 2.08 -4.44 -10.38
CA PHE A 93 2.75 -3.18 -10.65
C PHE A 93 3.32 -3.25 -12.06
N SER A 94 3.00 -2.27 -12.89
CA SER A 94 3.63 -2.09 -14.19
C SER A 94 4.40 -0.79 -14.22
N PHE A 95 5.63 -0.83 -14.71
CA PHE A 95 6.50 0.31 -14.87
C PHE A 95 6.86 0.42 -16.34
N VAL A 96 6.47 1.51 -16.99
CA VAL A 96 6.70 1.76 -18.40
C VAL A 96 7.54 3.02 -18.51
N TYR A 97 8.72 2.91 -19.08
CA TYR A 97 9.65 4.02 -19.22
C TYR A 97 9.37 4.79 -20.51
N HIS A 98 9.50 6.12 -20.45
CA HIS A 98 9.23 7.00 -21.57
C HIS A 98 10.41 7.92 -21.86
N ARG A 99 10.63 8.14 -23.15
CA ARG A 99 11.56 9.14 -23.68
C ARG A 99 10.75 10.28 -24.28
N GLU A 100 11.16 11.51 -24.00
CA GLU A 100 10.43 12.70 -24.41
C GLU A 100 10.33 12.79 -25.94
N GLY A 101 9.13 13.04 -26.47
CA GLY A 101 8.86 13.11 -27.90
C GLY A 101 8.80 11.76 -28.63
N GLU A 102 9.08 10.64 -27.96
CA GLU A 102 9.08 9.30 -28.57
C GLU A 102 7.87 8.45 -28.13
N PRO A 103 7.32 7.60 -29.01
CA PRO A 103 6.37 6.58 -28.57
C PRO A 103 7.03 5.58 -27.61
N THR A 104 6.24 4.96 -26.72
CA THR A 104 6.73 3.92 -25.81
C THR A 104 7.40 2.77 -26.57
N ARG A 105 8.60 2.39 -26.13
CA ARG A 105 9.34 1.23 -26.62
C ARG A 105 8.83 -0.03 -25.91
N ALA A 106 8.68 -1.13 -26.64
CA ALA A 106 8.10 -2.36 -26.10
C ALA A 106 9.03 -3.05 -25.08
N GLU A 107 10.32 -2.76 -25.17
CA GLU A 107 11.42 -3.31 -24.40
C GLU A 107 11.64 -2.53 -23.08
N GLU A 108 11.21 -1.27 -23.01
CA GLU A 108 11.44 -0.39 -21.85
C GLU A 108 10.26 -0.43 -20.87
N CYS A 109 9.89 -1.63 -20.41
CA CYS A 109 8.90 -1.80 -19.35
C CYS A 109 9.24 -3.00 -18.45
N THR A 110 8.92 -2.91 -17.16
CA THR A 110 9.00 -4.02 -16.19
C THR A 110 7.66 -4.25 -15.50
N GLN A 111 7.44 -5.47 -15.00
CA GLN A 111 6.22 -5.82 -14.26
C GLN A 111 6.52 -6.68 -13.03
N TYR A 112 5.85 -6.37 -11.92
CA TYR A 112 5.80 -7.23 -10.73
C TYR A 112 4.34 -7.64 -10.47
N PRO A 113 3.94 -8.87 -10.83
CA PRO A 113 2.60 -9.38 -10.57
C PRO A 113 2.30 -9.47 -9.07
N THR A 114 1.05 -9.26 -8.69
CA THR A 114 0.53 -9.55 -7.35
C THR A 114 0.08 -10.99 -7.27
N TRP A 115 -0.34 -11.43 -6.07
CA TRP A 115 -0.79 -12.80 -5.85
C TRP A 115 -2.12 -13.07 -6.57
N GLY A 116 -2.24 -14.23 -7.23
CA GLY A 116 -3.51 -14.66 -7.82
C GLY A 116 -4.47 -15.23 -6.77
N PRO A 117 -5.72 -15.55 -7.15
CA PRO A 117 -6.64 -16.26 -6.26
C PRO A 117 -6.02 -17.59 -5.78
N PRO A 118 -6.28 -18.00 -4.52
CA PRO A 118 -7.19 -17.40 -3.54
C PRO A 118 -6.58 -16.27 -2.68
N LEU A 119 -5.28 -16.02 -2.78
CA LEU A 119 -4.56 -15.10 -1.88
C LEU A 119 -4.58 -13.64 -2.33
N GLY A 120 -4.90 -13.40 -3.59
CA GLY A 120 -5.25 -12.09 -4.16
C GLY A 120 -6.34 -12.24 -5.23
N PRO A 121 -6.40 -11.39 -6.27
CA PRO A 121 -5.54 -10.23 -6.49
C PRO A 121 -5.76 -9.11 -5.48
N ASP A 122 -4.79 -8.20 -5.45
CA ASP A 122 -4.86 -6.94 -4.70
C ASP A 122 -5.95 -6.02 -5.31
N SER A 123 -6.20 -4.89 -4.66
CA SER A 123 -7.29 -3.98 -5.01
C SER A 123 -6.80 -2.57 -5.33
N HIS A 124 -7.56 -1.89 -6.19
CA HIS A 124 -7.62 -0.44 -6.20
C HIS A 124 -8.86 0.00 -5.42
N TYR A 125 -8.65 0.55 -4.23
CA TYR A 125 -9.70 1.08 -3.36
C TYR A 125 -10.22 2.41 -3.88
N LEU A 126 -11.51 2.50 -4.15
CA LEU A 126 -12.20 3.78 -4.12
C LEU A 126 -12.43 4.17 -2.65
N ARG A 127 -11.50 4.95 -2.09
CA ARG A 127 -11.38 5.16 -0.63
C ARG A 127 -12.64 5.70 0.05
N GLN A 128 -13.47 6.46 -0.66
CA GLN A 128 -14.74 6.95 -0.11
C GLN A 128 -15.69 5.83 0.33
N ASP A 129 -15.71 4.70 -0.38
CA ASP A 129 -16.57 3.57 -0.06
C ASP A 129 -15.91 2.70 1.03
N VAL A 130 -14.60 2.49 0.90
CA VAL A 130 -13.81 1.65 1.82
C VAL A 130 -13.73 2.24 3.22
N ASP A 131 -13.42 3.54 3.31
CA ASP A 131 -13.32 4.23 4.60
C ASP A 131 -14.71 4.33 5.27
N ALA A 132 -15.77 4.58 4.50
CA ALA A 132 -17.14 4.62 5.03
C ALA A 132 -17.58 3.26 5.59
N TYR A 133 -17.29 2.18 4.87
CA TYR A 133 -17.53 0.82 5.35
C TYR A 133 -16.83 0.55 6.68
N MET A 134 -15.53 0.86 6.75
CA MET A 134 -14.74 0.56 7.95
C MET A 134 -15.12 1.45 9.15
N PHE A 135 -15.54 2.69 8.89
CA PHE A 135 -16.17 3.56 9.89
C PHE A 135 -17.42 2.91 10.50
N HIS A 136 -18.32 2.38 9.66
CA HIS A 136 -19.52 1.71 10.16
C HIS A 136 -19.23 0.39 10.88
N VAL A 137 -18.19 -0.34 10.49
CA VAL A 137 -17.74 -1.51 11.25
C VAL A 137 -17.29 -1.11 12.66
N ALA A 138 -16.52 -0.02 12.82
CA ALA A 138 -16.14 0.48 14.14
C ALA A 138 -17.36 0.82 15.01
N VAL A 139 -18.36 1.50 14.44
CA VAL A 139 -19.63 1.80 15.13
C VAL A 139 -20.37 0.51 15.51
N SER A 140 -20.38 -0.51 14.64
CA SER A 140 -21.06 -1.78 14.92
C SER A 140 -20.47 -2.55 16.10
N TYR A 141 -19.20 -2.31 16.43
CA TYR A 141 -18.54 -2.86 17.61
C TYR A 141 -18.65 -1.96 18.86
N GLY A 142 -19.34 -0.82 18.78
CA GLY A 142 -19.63 0.04 19.93
C GLY A 142 -18.73 1.27 20.07
N ALA A 143 -17.90 1.60 19.07
CA ALA A 143 -17.18 2.89 19.09
C ALA A 143 -18.18 4.06 19.03
N THR A 144 -18.03 5.03 19.93
CA THR A 144 -18.81 6.28 19.89
C THR A 144 -18.18 7.19 18.86
N ALA A 145 -18.83 7.34 17.71
CA ALA A 145 -18.26 8.04 16.57
C ALA A 145 -18.98 9.34 16.24
N HIS A 146 -18.22 10.40 15.99
CA HIS A 146 -18.73 11.70 15.55
C HIS A 146 -18.05 12.13 14.26
N THR A 147 -18.83 12.31 13.19
CA THR A 147 -18.41 12.99 11.96
C THR A 147 -18.62 14.49 12.08
N HIS A 148 -18.09 15.26 11.13
CA HIS A 148 -18.16 16.73 11.09
C HIS A 148 -17.71 17.36 12.42
N THR A 149 -16.78 16.70 13.12
CA THR A 149 -16.32 17.09 14.45
C THR A 149 -14.83 17.34 14.39
N VAL A 150 -14.46 18.58 14.12
CA VAL A 150 -13.06 18.98 14.06
C VAL A 150 -12.51 19.10 15.48
N VAL A 151 -11.42 18.39 15.75
CA VAL A 151 -10.63 18.56 16.96
C VAL A 151 -9.73 19.77 16.74
N ASP A 152 -9.94 20.82 17.54
CA ASP A 152 -9.12 22.02 17.45
C ASP A 152 -7.89 21.91 18.36
N ASP A 153 -8.01 21.28 19.53
CA ASP A 153 -6.94 21.18 20.53
C ASP A 153 -7.03 19.89 21.36
N VAL A 154 -5.90 19.47 21.93
CA VAL A 154 -5.83 18.34 22.87
C VAL A 154 -4.93 18.77 24.03
N LYS A 155 -5.47 18.74 25.24
CA LYS A 155 -4.75 19.14 26.46
C LYS A 155 -4.42 17.91 27.27
N PHE A 156 -3.14 17.63 27.44
CA PHE A 156 -2.67 16.49 28.21
C PHE A 156 -2.56 16.84 29.69
N GLU A 157 -3.04 15.90 30.52
CA GLU A 157 -3.06 15.94 31.97
C GLU A 157 -2.36 14.67 32.48
N GLU A 158 -2.08 14.58 33.79
CA GLU A 158 -1.32 13.45 34.37
C GLU A 158 -1.97 12.08 34.07
N ASN A 159 -3.30 12.03 34.10
CA ASN A 159 -4.09 10.80 33.97
C ASN A 159 -4.91 10.70 32.68
N GLY A 160 -4.65 11.54 31.68
CA GLY A 160 -5.39 11.49 30.42
C GLY A 160 -5.26 12.75 29.58
N ALA A 161 -6.29 13.02 28.79
CA ALA A 161 -6.36 14.18 27.92
C ALA A 161 -7.78 14.70 27.75
N THR A 162 -7.90 16.03 27.75
CA THR A 162 -9.10 16.74 27.32
C THR A 162 -9.03 17.00 25.81
N ILE A 163 -9.94 16.41 25.03
CA ILE A 163 -10.09 16.65 23.59
C ILE A 163 -11.07 17.79 23.39
N VAL A 164 -10.61 18.90 22.79
CA VAL A 164 -11.41 20.09 22.51
C VAL A 164 -11.85 20.08 21.05
N THR A 165 -13.15 20.00 20.83
CA THR A 165 -13.73 20.07 19.49
C THR A 165 -14.26 21.46 19.21
N ARG A 166 -14.36 21.81 17.92
CA ARG A 166 -14.84 23.11 17.47
C ARG A 166 -16.27 23.41 17.93
N ASP A 167 -17.17 22.46 17.67
CA ASP A 167 -18.62 22.68 17.80
C ASP A 167 -19.32 21.66 18.73
N ASN A 168 -18.64 20.60 19.16
CA ASN A 168 -19.23 19.52 19.97
C ASN A 168 -18.77 19.53 21.43
N GLY A 169 -18.16 20.63 21.89
CA GLY A 169 -17.64 20.77 23.24
C GLY A 169 -16.39 19.93 23.48
N THR A 170 -16.21 19.47 24.72
CA THR A 170 -15.06 18.68 25.13
C THR A 170 -15.41 17.23 25.41
N PHE A 171 -14.40 16.37 25.29
CA PHE A 171 -14.42 14.96 25.67
C PHE A 171 -13.16 14.65 26.49
N GLN A 172 -13.22 13.61 27.31
CA GLN A 172 -12.08 13.13 28.10
C GLN A 172 -11.67 11.74 27.60
N ALA A 173 -10.37 11.47 27.53
CA ALA A 173 -9.86 10.13 27.29
C ALA A 173 -8.56 9.83 28.05
N SER A 174 -8.35 8.57 28.46
CA SER A 174 -7.09 8.15 29.08
C SER A 174 -5.91 8.16 28.10
N TYR A 175 -6.17 8.00 26.80
CA TYR A 175 -5.13 8.02 25.75
C TYR A 175 -5.66 8.57 24.42
N VAL A 176 -4.80 9.23 23.64
CA VAL A 176 -5.17 9.82 22.34
C VAL A 176 -4.31 9.24 21.21
N VAL A 177 -4.96 8.68 20.19
CA VAL A 177 -4.30 8.25 18.96
C VAL A 177 -4.63 9.22 17.85
N ASP A 178 -3.63 9.92 17.32
CA ASP A 178 -3.82 10.79 16.16
C ASP A 178 -3.68 9.99 14.86
N ALA A 179 -4.79 9.88 14.15
CA ALA A 179 -4.96 9.22 12.86
C ALA A 179 -5.30 10.23 11.75
N GLY A 180 -5.05 11.53 11.95
CA GLY A 180 -5.45 12.62 11.06
C GLY A 180 -4.66 12.74 9.76
N GLY A 181 -3.67 11.87 9.54
CA GLY A 181 -2.80 11.90 8.36
C GLY A 181 -2.01 13.21 8.27
N VAL A 182 -1.86 13.77 7.07
CA VAL A 182 -1.16 15.06 6.87
C VAL A 182 -1.76 16.22 7.67
N ARG A 183 -3.04 16.12 8.06
CA ARG A 183 -3.74 17.13 8.88
C ARG A 183 -3.90 16.70 10.34
N ALA A 184 -3.02 15.81 10.81
CA ALA A 184 -2.92 15.44 12.22
C ALA A 184 -2.74 16.69 13.10
N VAL A 185 -3.40 16.69 14.26
CA VAL A 185 -3.50 17.84 15.17
C VAL A 185 -2.33 17.85 16.14
N LEU A 186 -1.96 16.68 16.68
CA LEU A 186 -0.92 16.56 17.69
C LEU A 186 0.47 17.02 17.22
N PRO A 187 0.93 16.73 15.98
CA PRO A 187 2.25 17.16 15.54
C PRO A 187 2.48 18.67 15.57
N GLU A 188 1.45 19.45 15.21
CA GLU A 188 1.50 20.92 15.27
C GLU A 188 1.38 21.41 16.71
N ARG A 189 0.40 20.88 17.46
CA ARG A 189 0.11 21.32 18.84
C ARG A 189 1.25 21.06 19.81
N LEU A 190 1.94 19.95 19.64
CA LEU A 190 3.06 19.54 20.50
C LEU A 190 4.42 19.97 19.93
N GLY A 191 4.45 20.72 18.82
CA GLY A 191 5.70 21.17 18.20
C GLY A 191 6.61 20.03 17.74
N LEU A 192 6.02 18.91 17.34
CA LEU A 192 6.74 17.69 16.93
C LEU A 192 7.22 17.76 15.50
N ARG A 193 6.58 18.56 14.64
CA ARG A 193 7.01 18.73 13.25
C ARG A 193 8.47 19.19 13.19
N GLN A 194 9.19 18.62 12.24
CA GLN A 194 10.57 18.97 11.92
C GLN A 194 10.73 19.11 10.42
N GLU A 195 11.81 19.77 10.00
CA GLU A 195 12.24 19.69 8.62
C GLU A 195 12.47 18.20 8.27
N PRO A 196 11.77 17.64 7.27
CA PRO A 196 11.85 16.23 6.96
C PRO A 196 13.30 15.83 6.62
N PRO A 197 13.91 14.91 7.38
CA PRO A 197 15.32 14.50 7.22
C PRO A 197 15.49 13.49 6.07
N TYR A 198 14.66 13.63 5.04
CA TYR A 198 14.53 12.68 3.94
C TYR A 198 15.26 13.19 2.70
N ARG A 199 15.95 12.27 2.01
CA ARG A 199 16.60 12.51 0.71
C ARG A 199 15.57 12.77 -0.37
N THR A 200 14.42 12.11 -0.29
CA THR A 200 13.31 12.28 -1.22
C THR A 200 12.77 13.70 -1.11
N ARG A 201 12.69 14.35 -2.27
CA ARG A 201 12.20 15.72 -2.44
C ARG A 201 11.26 15.72 -3.63
N SER A 202 10.02 15.32 -3.42
CA SER A 202 9.03 15.25 -4.49
C SER A 202 7.78 16.06 -4.17
N ARG A 203 7.06 16.43 -5.23
CA ARG A 203 5.74 17.04 -5.19
C ARG A 203 4.78 16.30 -6.12
N THR A 204 3.48 16.53 -5.95
CA THR A 204 2.46 15.80 -6.68
C THR A 204 1.39 16.73 -7.26
N VAL A 205 0.95 16.43 -8.48
CA VAL A 205 -0.31 16.96 -9.05
C VAL A 205 -1.25 15.81 -9.37
N PHE A 206 -2.48 15.83 -8.87
CA PHE A 206 -3.40 14.68 -9.01
C PHE A 206 -4.87 15.03 -9.06
N THR A 207 -5.67 14.12 -9.62
CA THR A 207 -7.14 14.18 -9.66
C THR A 207 -7.75 12.79 -9.92
N HIS A 208 -9.08 12.71 -9.98
CA HIS A 208 -9.79 11.58 -10.58
C HIS A 208 -10.34 11.99 -11.95
N MET A 209 -10.24 11.09 -12.90
CA MET A 209 -10.73 11.27 -14.26
C MET A 209 -11.73 10.19 -14.66
N VAL A 210 -12.56 10.51 -15.64
CA VAL A 210 -13.31 9.54 -16.45
C VAL A 210 -12.69 9.44 -17.84
N ASN A 211 -13.04 8.39 -18.58
CA ASN A 211 -12.64 8.20 -19.98
C ASN A 211 -11.12 8.10 -20.23
N VAL A 212 -10.32 7.80 -19.20
CA VAL A 212 -8.92 7.39 -19.37
C VAL A 212 -8.90 6.09 -20.16
N ARG A 213 -8.11 6.00 -21.23
CA ARG A 213 -8.03 4.76 -22.01
C ARG A 213 -7.25 3.68 -21.24
N PRO A 214 -7.64 2.39 -21.33
CA PRO A 214 -6.77 1.31 -20.90
C PRO A 214 -5.46 1.39 -21.68
N PHE A 215 -4.31 1.39 -20.99
CA PHE A 215 -3.01 1.56 -21.66
C PHE A 215 -2.74 0.47 -22.69
N ASP A 216 -3.25 -0.75 -22.47
CA ASP A 216 -3.19 -1.87 -23.43
C ASP A 216 -3.82 -1.56 -24.81
N THR A 217 -4.59 -0.47 -24.95
CA THR A 217 -5.15 -0.01 -26.24
C THR A 217 -4.23 0.91 -27.02
N VAL A 218 -3.23 1.51 -26.37
CA VAL A 218 -2.29 2.50 -26.96
C VAL A 218 -0.82 2.10 -26.81
N ALA A 219 -0.52 1.13 -25.94
CA ALA A 219 0.80 0.54 -25.78
C ALA A 219 1.18 -0.32 -27.00
N PRO A 220 2.49 -0.63 -27.18
CA PRO A 220 2.89 -1.72 -28.06
C PRO A 220 2.09 -2.99 -27.76
N PRO A 221 1.77 -3.83 -28.76
CA PRO A 221 0.99 -5.05 -28.54
C PRO A 221 1.77 -6.09 -27.71
N ARG A 222 1.04 -6.91 -26.94
CA ARG A 222 1.59 -7.99 -26.06
C ARG A 222 2.72 -8.81 -26.67
N ARG A 223 2.62 -9.16 -27.94
CA ARG A 223 3.64 -9.96 -28.64
C ARG A 223 5.02 -9.30 -28.67
N LEU A 224 5.09 -7.99 -28.52
CA LEU A 224 6.34 -7.22 -28.49
C LEU A 224 6.83 -7.05 -27.05
N HIS A 225 5.97 -6.59 -26.14
CA HIS A 225 6.41 -6.30 -24.77
C HIS A 225 6.48 -7.51 -23.84
N GLY A 226 5.85 -8.64 -24.17
CA GLY A 226 5.97 -9.91 -23.45
C GLY A 226 5.35 -9.98 -22.05
N MET A 227 4.82 -8.88 -21.50
CA MET A 227 4.34 -8.84 -20.11
C MET A 227 3.21 -9.86 -19.85
N PRO A 228 3.23 -10.53 -18.67
CA PRO A 228 2.30 -11.62 -18.37
C PRO A 228 0.91 -11.17 -17.90
N SER A 229 0.74 -9.91 -17.51
CA SER A 229 -0.53 -9.32 -17.10
C SER A 229 -0.81 -8.02 -17.88
N PRO A 230 -2.06 -7.71 -18.23
CA PRO A 230 -2.41 -6.43 -18.84
C PRO A 230 -2.01 -5.24 -17.97
N PHE A 231 -1.48 -4.19 -18.60
CA PHE A 231 -1.07 -2.97 -17.90
C PHE A 231 -2.24 -2.32 -17.15
N SER A 232 -3.43 -2.35 -17.76
CA SER A 232 -4.64 -1.71 -17.26
C SER A 232 -5.29 -2.46 -16.09
N GLN A 233 -4.86 -3.69 -15.80
CA GLN A 233 -5.34 -4.47 -14.65
C GLN A 233 -4.42 -4.38 -13.43
N GLY A 234 -3.58 -3.36 -13.37
CA GLY A 234 -2.69 -3.10 -12.26
C GLY A 234 -2.47 -1.62 -12.04
N THR A 235 -1.56 -1.29 -11.13
CA THR A 235 -1.09 0.08 -10.94
C THR A 235 -0.01 0.35 -11.98
N LEU A 236 -0.32 1.25 -12.91
CA LEU A 236 0.59 1.63 -14.00
C LEU A 236 1.39 2.87 -13.59
N HIS A 237 2.71 2.78 -13.76
CA HIS A 237 3.68 3.82 -13.48
C HIS A 237 4.35 4.20 -14.80
N HIS A 238 4.06 5.40 -15.31
CA HIS A 238 4.76 5.95 -16.47
C HIS A 238 5.99 6.69 -15.98
N LEU A 239 7.17 6.11 -16.14
CA LEU A 239 8.43 6.61 -15.62
C LEU A 239 9.12 7.52 -16.64
N PHE A 240 9.78 8.56 -16.17
CA PHE A 240 10.65 9.42 -16.95
C PHE A 240 11.71 10.06 -16.03
N PRO A 241 12.81 10.61 -16.56
CA PRO A 241 13.84 11.23 -15.73
C PRO A 241 13.27 12.32 -14.80
N GLY A 242 13.40 12.09 -13.48
CA GLY A 242 12.92 12.93 -12.39
C GLY A 242 11.40 12.95 -12.15
N GLY A 243 10.64 12.00 -12.67
CA GLY A 243 9.21 11.94 -12.35
C GLY A 243 8.49 10.72 -12.88
N TRP A 244 7.24 10.57 -12.46
CA TRP A 244 6.40 9.47 -12.90
C TRP A 244 4.92 9.79 -12.79
N PHE A 245 4.09 9.18 -13.65
CA PHE A 245 2.63 9.22 -13.50
C PHE A 245 2.12 7.94 -12.88
N TRP A 246 1.10 8.02 -12.03
CA TRP A 246 0.25 6.86 -11.74
C TRP A 246 -1.02 6.88 -12.59
N VAL A 247 -1.46 5.69 -12.99
CA VAL A 247 -2.80 5.44 -13.53
C VAL A 247 -3.39 4.25 -12.79
N ILE A 248 -4.42 4.51 -11.98
CA ILE A 248 -5.06 3.56 -11.07
C ILE A 248 -6.55 3.51 -11.44
N PRO A 249 -6.95 2.63 -12.38
CA PRO A 249 -8.33 2.51 -12.80
C PRO A 249 -9.18 1.78 -11.75
N PHE A 250 -10.43 2.24 -11.57
CA PHE A 250 -11.47 1.54 -10.82
C PHE A 250 -12.45 0.79 -11.74
N ASP A 251 -12.33 0.98 -13.07
CA ASP A 251 -13.17 0.42 -14.13
C ASP A 251 -12.55 -0.79 -14.85
N ASN A 252 -11.47 -1.37 -14.32
CA ASN A 252 -10.63 -2.37 -15.01
C ASN A 252 -11.01 -3.84 -14.77
N HIS A 253 -12.19 -4.09 -14.22
CA HIS A 253 -12.75 -5.42 -13.99
C HIS A 253 -14.16 -5.50 -14.57
N SER A 254 -14.48 -6.63 -15.22
CA SER A 254 -15.77 -6.87 -15.92
C SER A 254 -17.04 -6.76 -15.07
N ALA A 255 -16.87 -6.65 -13.77
CA ALA A 255 -17.96 -6.57 -12.80
C ALA A 255 -17.66 -5.50 -11.73
N GLY A 256 -16.80 -4.54 -12.08
CA GLY A 256 -16.73 -3.23 -11.44
C GLY A 256 -17.80 -2.31 -12.02
N THR A 257 -18.20 -1.31 -11.25
CA THR A 257 -19.29 -0.38 -11.57
C THR A 257 -18.85 1.08 -11.64
N SER A 258 -17.61 1.37 -11.21
CA SER A 258 -17.00 2.69 -11.33
C SER A 258 -16.53 2.94 -12.76
N GLU A 259 -16.64 4.20 -13.21
CA GLU A 259 -16.02 4.69 -14.45
C GLU A 259 -14.78 5.58 -14.16
N LEU A 260 -14.41 5.68 -12.88
CA LEU A 260 -13.34 6.54 -12.42
C LEU A 260 -11.97 5.89 -12.60
N CYS A 261 -10.97 6.74 -12.79
CA CYS A 261 -9.56 6.39 -12.73
C CYS A 261 -8.83 7.47 -11.93
N SER A 262 -8.08 7.03 -10.92
CA SER A 262 -7.17 7.91 -10.19
C SER A 262 -5.90 8.12 -11.00
N VAL A 263 -5.51 9.39 -11.15
CA VAL A 263 -4.35 9.78 -11.95
C VAL A 263 -3.58 10.90 -11.26
N GLY A 264 -2.28 10.85 -11.36
CA GLY A 264 -1.41 11.88 -10.82
C GLY A 264 -0.01 11.80 -11.39
N VAL A 265 0.72 12.89 -11.28
CA VAL A 265 2.13 12.98 -11.62
C VAL A 265 2.91 13.38 -10.37
N ASN A 266 3.96 12.62 -10.11
CA ASN A 266 4.93 12.86 -9.06
C ASN A 266 6.23 13.35 -9.70
N LEU A 267 6.78 14.42 -9.14
CA LEU A 267 7.88 15.17 -9.73
C LEU A 267 8.96 15.42 -8.69
N ASP A 268 10.21 15.11 -9.04
CA ASP A 268 11.38 15.55 -8.28
C ASP A 268 11.40 17.08 -8.26
N LEU A 269 11.40 17.64 -7.05
CA LEU A 269 11.31 19.06 -6.80
C LEU A 269 12.54 19.81 -7.31
N ASP A 270 13.72 19.18 -7.26
CA ASP A 270 14.97 19.82 -7.66
C ASP A 270 15.10 19.88 -9.20
N ARG A 271 14.45 18.96 -9.92
CA ARG A 271 14.40 18.95 -11.40
C ARG A 271 13.19 19.70 -11.98
N TYR A 272 12.04 19.57 -11.33
CA TYR A 272 10.78 20.16 -11.75
C TYR A 272 10.19 20.96 -10.59
N PRO A 273 10.75 22.14 -10.27
CA PRO A 273 10.20 23.01 -9.24
C PRO A 273 8.75 23.39 -9.57
N ARG A 274 8.00 23.79 -8.55
CA ARG A 274 6.62 24.25 -8.76
C ARG A 274 6.65 25.51 -9.63
N PRO A 275 5.94 25.54 -10.76
CA PRO A 275 5.92 26.70 -11.65
C PRO A 275 5.18 27.88 -10.99
N GLU A 276 5.73 29.08 -11.15
CA GLU A 276 5.06 30.32 -10.72
C GLU A 276 4.01 30.73 -11.77
N GLY A 277 2.77 30.96 -11.33
CA GLY A 277 1.69 31.46 -12.20
C GLY A 277 1.01 30.42 -13.10
N GLU A 278 1.49 29.17 -13.18
CA GLU A 278 0.85 28.07 -13.91
C GLU A 278 -0.15 27.33 -13.00
N GLY A 279 -1.35 27.03 -13.53
CA GLY A 279 -2.36 26.25 -12.82
C GLY A 279 -2.02 24.75 -12.77
N ALA A 280 -2.46 24.04 -11.72
CA ALA A 280 -2.21 22.60 -11.56
C ALA A 280 -2.67 21.75 -12.76
N GLU A 281 -3.82 22.08 -13.35
CA GLU A 281 -4.31 21.41 -14.56
C GLU A 281 -3.39 21.62 -15.76
N GLU A 282 -2.97 22.87 -15.99
CA GLU A 282 -2.09 23.24 -17.10
C GLU A 282 -0.74 22.51 -17.00
N GLU A 283 -0.16 22.51 -15.80
CA GLU A 283 1.05 21.77 -15.49
C GLU A 283 0.89 20.27 -15.75
N PHE A 284 -0.17 19.65 -15.23
CA PHE A 284 -0.42 18.21 -15.43
C PHE A 284 -0.43 17.88 -16.93
N TRP A 285 -1.16 18.66 -17.73
CA TRP A 285 -1.24 18.44 -19.17
C TRP A 285 0.06 18.78 -19.91
N ARG A 286 0.85 19.76 -19.44
CA ARG A 286 2.20 20.03 -19.95
C ARG A 286 3.08 18.80 -19.80
N HIS A 287 3.07 18.13 -18.64
CA HIS A 287 3.80 16.87 -18.46
C HIS A 287 3.25 15.74 -19.33
N VAL A 288 1.92 15.57 -19.43
CA VAL A 288 1.31 14.52 -20.28
C VAL A 288 1.73 14.66 -21.75
N ARG A 289 1.76 15.89 -22.29
CA ARG A 289 2.07 16.15 -23.71
C ARG A 289 3.51 15.83 -24.11
N ARG A 290 4.44 15.71 -23.15
CA ARG A 290 5.84 15.34 -23.41
C ARG A 290 5.98 13.91 -23.93
N PHE A 291 5.02 13.04 -23.64
CA PHE A 291 5.12 11.61 -23.91
C PHE A 291 3.95 11.14 -24.80
N PRO A 292 4.16 10.91 -26.11
CA PRO A 292 3.11 10.56 -27.07
C PRO A 292 2.15 9.44 -26.64
N SER A 293 2.66 8.35 -26.05
CA SER A 293 1.84 7.22 -25.60
C SER A 293 1.01 7.55 -24.35
N VAL A 294 1.53 8.39 -23.45
CA VAL A 294 0.77 8.93 -22.31
C VAL A 294 -0.30 9.87 -22.82
N ALA A 295 0.04 10.85 -23.67
CA ALA A 295 -0.92 11.75 -24.29
C ALA A 295 -2.04 11.00 -25.03
N ALA A 296 -1.71 9.92 -25.74
CA ALA A 296 -2.70 9.03 -26.32
C ALA A 296 -3.60 8.42 -25.23
N GLN A 297 -3.05 7.85 -24.16
CA GLN A 297 -3.88 7.30 -23.08
C GLN A 297 -4.91 8.31 -22.53
N PHE A 298 -4.52 9.57 -22.42
CA PHE A 298 -5.33 10.66 -21.87
C PHE A 298 -6.16 11.46 -22.90
N GLU A 299 -6.11 11.14 -24.20
CA GLU A 299 -6.78 11.92 -25.27
C GLU A 299 -8.26 12.25 -25.00
N ARG A 300 -8.98 11.33 -24.35
CA ARG A 300 -10.42 11.49 -24.03
C ARG A 300 -10.68 11.67 -22.54
N ALA A 301 -9.63 11.69 -21.73
CA ALA A 301 -9.74 11.76 -20.29
C ALA A 301 -10.27 13.14 -19.84
N ARG A 302 -11.11 13.15 -18.81
CA ARG A 302 -11.66 14.38 -18.24
C ARG A 302 -11.61 14.30 -16.73
N ALA A 303 -11.08 15.34 -16.08
CA ALA A 303 -11.13 15.47 -14.64
C ALA A 303 -12.58 15.61 -14.17
N VAL A 304 -12.95 14.86 -13.12
CA VAL A 304 -14.26 14.95 -12.45
C VAL A 304 -14.17 15.58 -11.07
N ARG A 305 -12.96 16.02 -10.70
CA ARG A 305 -12.65 16.74 -9.46
C ARG A 305 -11.57 17.78 -9.78
N PRO A 306 -11.48 18.87 -9.00
CA PRO A 306 -10.37 19.80 -9.11
C PRO A 306 -9.03 19.09 -8.97
N TYR A 307 -8.03 19.56 -9.72
CA TYR A 307 -6.65 19.11 -9.51
C TYR A 307 -6.14 19.61 -8.16
N VAL A 308 -5.43 18.74 -7.46
CA VAL A 308 -4.66 19.08 -6.26
C VAL A 308 -3.19 19.15 -6.66
N SER A 309 -2.54 20.26 -6.33
CA SER A 309 -1.07 20.42 -6.44
C SER A 309 -0.50 20.58 -5.05
N THR A 310 0.57 19.86 -4.75
CA THR A 310 1.31 19.98 -3.48
C THR A 310 2.60 20.76 -3.69
N ASP A 311 3.14 21.30 -2.61
CA ASP A 311 4.56 21.61 -2.51
C ASP A 311 5.34 20.31 -2.20
N ARG A 312 6.47 20.38 -1.48
CA ARG A 312 7.18 19.19 -1.00
C ARG A 312 6.20 18.29 -0.22
N THR A 313 6.02 17.05 -0.69
CA THR A 313 5.04 16.13 -0.10
C THR A 313 5.55 15.48 1.17
N GLN A 314 6.88 15.39 1.33
CA GLN A 314 7.50 14.80 2.51
C GLN A 314 7.31 15.69 3.73
N PHE A 315 6.96 15.08 4.87
CA PHE A 315 6.94 15.71 6.18
C PHE A 315 7.37 14.69 7.24
N SER A 316 7.78 15.18 8.41
CA SER A 316 8.24 14.32 9.50
C SER A 316 7.93 14.93 10.87
N SER A 317 7.65 14.08 11.85
CA SER A 317 7.65 14.43 13.27
C SER A 317 8.92 13.93 13.96
N ARG A 318 9.39 14.57 15.03
CA ARG A 318 10.54 14.08 15.83
C ARG A 318 10.21 12.78 16.55
N THR A 319 9.01 12.72 17.09
CA THR A 319 8.56 11.68 18.03
C THR A 319 7.18 11.19 17.59
N VAL A 320 6.90 9.90 17.83
CA VAL A 320 5.65 9.22 17.49
C VAL A 320 4.82 8.90 18.74
N VAL A 321 5.47 8.77 19.89
CA VAL A 321 4.86 8.31 21.15
C VAL A 321 5.17 9.31 22.25
N GLY A 322 4.18 9.62 23.08
CA GLY A 322 4.37 10.28 24.37
C GLY A 322 3.48 9.65 25.45
N ASP A 323 3.45 10.27 26.64
CA ASP A 323 2.81 9.74 27.85
C ASP A 323 1.35 9.31 27.65
N ARG A 324 0.55 10.14 27.01
CA ARG A 324 -0.89 9.89 26.83
C ARG A 324 -1.32 9.97 25.37
N TRP A 325 -0.38 9.79 24.44
CA TRP A 325 -0.66 9.85 23.02
C TRP A 325 0.31 9.08 22.14
N CYS A 326 -0.17 8.69 20.96
CA CYS A 326 0.69 8.27 19.87
C CYS A 326 0.15 8.72 18.50
N LEU A 327 1.01 8.71 17.49
CA LEU A 327 0.67 9.01 16.10
C LEU A 327 0.58 7.70 15.30
N LEU A 328 -0.45 7.57 14.47
CA LEU A 328 -0.38 6.60 13.35
C LEU A 328 0.67 7.06 12.32
N PRO A 329 1.19 6.17 11.46
CA PRO A 329 2.37 6.45 10.64
C PRO A 329 2.22 7.71 9.78
N HIS A 330 1.09 7.86 9.10
CA HIS A 330 0.83 9.01 8.21
C HIS A 330 0.45 10.29 8.95
N ALA A 331 0.20 10.23 10.26
CA ALA A 331 0.16 11.42 11.10
C ALA A 331 1.59 11.92 11.41
N SER A 332 2.56 11.01 11.48
CA SER A 332 3.96 11.31 11.77
C SER A 332 4.77 11.68 10.53
N ASP A 333 4.78 10.86 9.49
CA ASP A 333 5.64 11.08 8.32
C ASP A 333 4.97 10.62 7.01
N PHE A 334 5.52 11.10 5.90
CA PHE A 334 5.18 10.64 4.56
C PHE A 334 6.40 10.77 3.63
N ILE A 335 6.54 9.83 2.69
CA ILE A 335 7.60 9.84 1.67
C ILE A 335 7.01 10.12 0.29
N ASP A 336 6.47 9.12 -0.38
CA ASP A 336 5.99 9.24 -1.76
C ASP A 336 4.96 8.14 -2.03
N PRO A 337 3.97 8.34 -2.93
CA PRO A 337 3.04 7.29 -3.33
C PRO A 337 3.69 6.09 -4.06
N LEU A 338 4.94 6.21 -4.54
CA LEU A 338 5.65 5.15 -5.23
C LEU A 338 5.73 3.88 -4.37
N PHE A 339 5.48 2.72 -4.98
CA PHE A 339 5.37 1.41 -4.33
C PHE A 339 4.19 1.21 -3.36
N SER A 340 3.34 2.22 -3.17
CA SER A 340 2.08 2.10 -2.41
C SER A 340 2.24 1.58 -0.98
N SER A 341 3.32 1.97 -0.30
CA SER A 341 3.72 1.44 1.00
C SER A 341 2.85 1.90 2.17
N GLY A 342 2.16 3.03 2.04
CA GLY A 342 1.53 3.70 3.18
C GLY A 342 0.50 2.83 3.92
N LEU A 343 -0.34 2.10 3.19
CA LEU A 343 -1.32 1.20 3.83
C LEU A 343 -0.64 0.01 4.51
N ALA A 344 0.41 -0.54 3.91
CA ALA A 344 1.16 -1.65 4.50
C ALA A 344 1.83 -1.25 5.82
N VAL A 345 2.44 -0.06 5.89
CA VAL A 345 3.01 0.50 7.13
C VAL A 345 1.93 0.71 8.19
N THR A 346 0.76 1.24 7.78
CA THR A 346 -0.37 1.44 8.70
C THR A 346 -0.84 0.13 9.31
N VAL A 347 -1.07 -0.88 8.49
CA VAL A 347 -1.60 -2.18 8.92
C VAL A 347 -0.63 -2.89 9.89
N MET A 348 0.67 -2.86 9.62
CA MET A 348 1.66 -3.43 10.55
C MET A 348 1.84 -2.60 11.83
N THR A 349 1.63 -1.28 11.77
CA THR A 349 1.54 -0.47 13.00
C THR A 349 0.36 -0.89 13.86
N LEU A 350 -0.82 -1.11 13.25
CA LEU A 350 -1.99 -1.56 13.99
C LEU A 350 -1.80 -2.96 14.61
N ASN A 351 -1.02 -3.83 13.96
CA ASN A 351 -0.64 -5.13 14.51
C ASN A 351 0.16 -5.00 15.83
N ALA A 352 0.97 -3.95 15.96
CA ALA A 352 1.73 -3.71 17.18
C ALA A 352 0.95 -2.85 18.19
N LEU A 353 0.25 -1.82 17.73
CA LEU A 353 -0.41 -0.84 18.59
C LEU A 353 -1.63 -1.42 19.31
N SER A 354 -2.46 -2.22 18.63
CA SER A 354 -3.80 -2.49 19.15
C SER A 354 -3.77 -3.36 20.41
N HIS A 355 -2.94 -4.41 20.47
CA HIS A 355 -2.84 -5.23 21.68
C HIS A 355 -2.22 -4.45 22.85
N ARG A 356 -1.24 -3.58 22.58
CA ARG A 356 -0.61 -2.71 23.59
C ARG A 356 -1.63 -1.76 24.21
N LEU A 357 -2.51 -1.16 23.41
CA LEU A 357 -3.59 -0.30 23.93
C LEU A 357 -4.65 -1.08 24.69
N ILE A 358 -5.06 -2.26 24.21
CA ILE A 358 -5.99 -3.13 24.94
C ILE A 358 -5.41 -3.49 26.32
N ASP A 359 -4.14 -3.87 26.37
CA ASP A 359 -3.48 -4.22 27.63
C ASP A 359 -3.26 -2.99 28.52
N ALA A 360 -2.89 -1.84 27.96
CA ALA A 360 -2.74 -0.59 28.70
C ALA A 360 -4.04 -0.16 29.39
N VAL A 361 -5.18 -0.22 28.67
CA VAL A 361 -6.50 0.08 29.22
C VAL A 361 -6.89 -0.90 30.32
N ARG A 362 -6.62 -2.21 30.13
CA ARG A 362 -6.96 -3.23 31.13
C ARG A 362 -6.21 -3.09 32.46
N HIS A 363 -4.97 -2.61 32.40
CA HIS A 363 -4.10 -2.48 33.58
C HIS A 363 -3.97 -1.04 34.07
N ASP A 364 -4.65 -0.08 33.43
CA ASP A 364 -4.48 1.37 33.64
C ASP A 364 -3.00 1.81 33.61
N ASP A 365 -2.26 1.26 32.64
CA ASP A 365 -0.82 1.48 32.51
C ASP A 365 -0.47 1.92 31.08
N PHE A 366 -0.29 3.22 30.94
CA PHE A 366 0.03 3.88 29.67
C PHE A 366 1.48 4.36 29.61
N ASP A 367 2.39 3.72 30.35
CA ASP A 367 3.81 4.07 30.31
C ASP A 367 4.33 4.11 28.85
N PRO A 368 4.99 5.20 28.41
CA PRO A 368 5.53 5.34 27.06
C PRO A 368 6.39 4.17 26.58
N THR A 369 7.11 3.50 27.49
CA THR A 369 8.00 2.39 27.16
C THR A 369 7.25 1.21 26.53
N ARG A 370 5.95 1.02 26.86
CA ARG A 370 5.08 0.02 26.23
C ARG A 370 4.94 0.26 24.73
N PHE A 371 4.98 1.52 24.32
CA PHE A 371 4.75 1.96 22.94
C PHE A 371 6.05 2.29 22.20
N ALA A 372 7.22 2.25 22.85
CA ALA A 372 8.52 2.61 22.26
C ALA A 372 8.84 1.87 20.95
N TYR A 373 8.40 0.61 20.82
CA TYR A 373 8.52 -0.16 19.59
C TYR A 373 7.92 0.56 18.36
N LEU A 374 6.78 1.25 18.53
CA LEU A 374 6.10 1.94 17.45
C LEU A 374 6.98 3.05 16.86
N GLU A 375 7.62 3.83 17.71
CA GLU A 375 8.52 4.88 17.27
C GLU A 375 9.73 4.32 16.51
N GLU A 376 10.43 3.34 17.10
CA GLU A 376 11.58 2.70 16.47
C GLU A 376 11.21 2.17 15.08
N TRP A 377 10.11 1.41 15.02
CA TRP A 377 9.68 0.73 13.81
C TRP A 377 9.17 1.70 12.74
N ILE A 378 8.29 2.65 13.09
CA ILE A 378 7.77 3.65 12.14
C ILE A 378 8.91 4.47 11.54
N LYS A 379 9.83 4.98 12.37
CA LYS A 379 10.96 5.77 11.88
C LYS A 379 11.92 4.96 11.03
N ARG A 380 12.15 3.69 11.37
CA ARG A 380 12.94 2.78 10.52
C ARG A 380 12.27 2.56 9.17
N MET A 381 10.96 2.35 9.15
CA MET A 381 10.21 2.14 7.90
C MET A 381 10.26 3.34 6.98
N PHE A 382 10.07 4.55 7.50
CA PHE A 382 10.15 5.74 6.66
C PHE A 382 11.58 6.03 6.17
N ARG A 383 12.64 5.73 6.94
CA ARG A 383 14.02 5.78 6.42
C ARG A 383 14.28 4.78 5.30
N PHE A 384 13.79 3.54 5.44
CA PHE A 384 13.88 2.55 4.37
C PHE A 384 13.17 3.01 3.09
N TYR A 385 11.94 3.50 3.22
CA TYR A 385 11.18 3.97 2.06
C TYR A 385 11.76 5.25 1.46
N ASP A 386 12.38 6.13 2.25
CA ASP A 386 13.14 7.26 1.74
C ASP A 386 14.32 6.81 0.87
N ASP A 387 15.12 5.86 1.34
CA ASP A 387 16.21 5.28 0.55
C ASP A 387 15.68 4.59 -0.72
N LEU A 388 14.60 3.82 -0.57
CA LEU A 388 14.00 3.09 -1.69
C LEU A 388 13.50 4.06 -2.78
N VAL A 389 12.78 5.11 -2.38
CA VAL A 389 12.17 6.07 -3.30
C VAL A 389 13.23 6.99 -3.88
N SER A 390 14.12 7.57 -3.08
CA SER A 390 15.16 8.48 -3.58
C SER A 390 16.06 7.80 -4.62
N CYS A 391 16.50 6.56 -4.37
CA CYS A 391 17.23 5.77 -5.37
C CYS A 391 16.38 5.40 -6.58
N SER A 392 15.06 5.28 -6.44
CA SER A 392 14.17 5.07 -7.60
C SER A 392 14.12 6.29 -8.52
N TYR A 393 14.03 7.51 -7.97
CA TYR A 393 14.07 8.74 -8.77
C TYR A 393 15.39 8.89 -9.53
N VAL A 394 16.53 8.55 -8.90
CA VAL A 394 17.83 8.46 -9.58
C VAL A 394 17.80 7.39 -10.67
N ALA A 395 17.25 6.22 -10.38
CA ALA A 395 17.18 5.13 -11.34
C ALA A 395 16.26 5.44 -12.53
N PHE A 396 15.36 6.43 -12.45
CA PHE A 396 14.58 6.91 -13.60
C PHE A 396 15.41 7.68 -14.64
N ASP A 397 16.69 7.94 -14.40
CA ASP A 397 17.57 8.52 -15.41
C ASP A 397 17.77 7.61 -16.63
N ASP A 398 17.68 6.28 -16.46
CA ASP A 398 17.85 5.30 -17.55
C ASP A 398 17.09 4.00 -17.26
N PHE A 399 16.52 3.39 -18.30
CA PHE A 399 15.74 2.15 -18.15
C PHE A 399 16.56 0.99 -17.57
N GLU A 400 17.84 0.81 -17.93
CA GLU A 400 18.64 -0.31 -17.43
C GLU A 400 18.98 -0.16 -15.94
N LEU A 401 19.22 1.09 -15.51
CA LEU A 401 19.42 1.39 -14.09
C LEU A 401 18.14 1.12 -13.29
N TRP A 402 16.99 1.54 -13.81
CA TRP A 402 15.68 1.18 -13.25
C TRP A 402 15.46 -0.34 -13.22
N ASN A 403 15.74 -1.05 -14.31
CA ASN A 403 15.56 -2.50 -14.43
C ASN A 403 16.36 -3.26 -13.36
N ALA A 404 17.61 -2.83 -13.11
CA ALA A 404 18.46 -3.36 -12.05
C ALA A 404 17.93 -3.00 -10.65
N TRP A 405 17.63 -1.72 -10.39
CA TRP A 405 17.15 -1.26 -9.09
C TRP A 405 15.80 -1.86 -8.69
N ASN A 406 14.87 -1.98 -9.63
CA ASN A 406 13.54 -2.56 -9.42
C ASN A 406 13.59 -4.03 -8.93
N ARG A 407 14.65 -4.77 -9.27
CA ARG A 407 14.87 -6.15 -8.77
C ARG A 407 15.20 -6.17 -7.29
N VAL A 408 15.92 -5.18 -6.78
CA VAL A 408 16.20 -5.05 -5.35
C VAL A 408 14.89 -4.89 -4.58
N TRP A 409 14.02 -3.98 -5.02
CA TRP A 409 12.67 -3.82 -4.47
C TRP A 409 11.82 -5.10 -4.56
N THR A 410 11.92 -5.83 -5.67
CA THR A 410 11.20 -7.10 -5.86
C THR A 410 11.60 -8.12 -4.80
N ILE A 411 12.90 -8.21 -4.47
CA ILE A 411 13.41 -9.11 -3.43
C ILE A 411 12.99 -8.66 -2.05
N THR A 412 13.12 -7.38 -1.69
CA THR A 412 12.70 -6.87 -0.37
C THR A 412 11.20 -7.14 -0.14
N THR A 413 10.36 -6.85 -1.13
CA THR A 413 8.90 -7.09 -1.12
C THR A 413 8.55 -8.56 -0.92
N LEU A 414 9.26 -9.47 -1.60
CA LEU A 414 9.06 -10.92 -1.45
C LEU A 414 9.23 -11.37 0.01
N TYR A 415 10.33 -10.95 0.65
CA TYR A 415 10.64 -11.37 2.01
C TYR A 415 9.70 -10.73 3.04
N GLY A 416 9.33 -9.46 2.85
CA GLY A 416 8.31 -8.79 3.67
C GLY A 416 6.96 -9.51 3.64
N THR A 417 6.45 -9.77 2.44
CA THR A 417 5.19 -10.49 2.24
C THR A 417 5.24 -11.89 2.85
N ASN A 418 6.34 -12.60 2.66
CA ASN A 418 6.47 -13.96 3.15
C ASN A 418 6.62 -14.04 4.68
N ALA A 419 7.17 -13.02 5.35
CA ALA A 419 7.17 -12.94 6.82
C ALA A 419 5.73 -12.99 7.36
N GLN A 420 4.84 -12.15 6.82
CA GLN A 420 3.42 -12.13 7.19
C GLN A 420 2.74 -13.47 6.90
N ASN A 421 3.05 -14.09 5.75
CA ASN A 421 2.54 -15.40 5.41
C ASN A 421 3.06 -16.51 6.34
N GLN A 422 4.30 -16.46 6.82
CA GLN A 422 4.80 -17.43 7.81
C GLN A 422 4.04 -17.33 9.13
N ALA A 423 3.78 -16.12 9.63
CA ALA A 423 2.98 -15.92 10.83
C ALA A 423 1.54 -16.45 10.64
N ALA A 424 0.94 -16.23 9.47
CA ALA A 424 -0.37 -16.80 9.14
C ALA A 424 -0.35 -18.34 9.09
N VAL A 425 0.71 -18.96 8.54
CA VAL A 425 0.87 -20.41 8.52
C VAL A 425 1.06 -20.98 9.94
N ALA A 426 1.75 -20.27 10.83
CA ALA A 426 1.87 -20.64 12.23
C ALA A 426 0.51 -20.58 12.93
N PHE A 427 -0.22 -19.47 12.78
CA PHE A 427 -1.57 -19.30 13.30
C PHE A 427 -2.53 -20.40 12.84
N GLU A 428 -2.50 -20.80 11.56
CA GLU A 428 -3.38 -21.87 11.06
C GLU A 428 -3.08 -23.26 11.64
N LYS A 429 -1.90 -23.46 12.24
CA LYS A 429 -1.54 -24.70 12.94
C LYS A 429 -1.90 -24.66 14.42
N THR A 430 -1.73 -23.50 15.06
CA THR A 430 -1.85 -23.33 16.51
C THR A 430 -3.19 -22.75 16.95
N HIS A 431 -3.83 -21.99 16.07
CA HIS A 431 -4.94 -21.08 16.36
C HIS A 431 -4.64 -20.07 17.48
N ASP A 432 -3.36 -19.79 17.70
CA ASP A 432 -2.87 -18.87 18.74
C ASP A 432 -2.51 -17.51 18.12
N PRO A 433 -3.21 -16.42 18.46
CA PRO A 433 -2.90 -15.07 18.02
C PRO A 433 -1.46 -14.62 18.31
N ALA A 434 -0.78 -15.18 19.33
CA ALA A 434 0.61 -14.88 19.65
C ALA A 434 1.57 -15.29 18.50
N SER A 435 1.11 -16.12 17.56
CA SER A 435 1.85 -16.43 16.32
C SER A 435 2.19 -15.17 15.51
N PHE A 436 1.43 -14.08 15.67
CA PHE A 436 1.67 -12.80 15.01
C PHE A 436 2.67 -11.89 15.74
N ASP A 437 3.09 -12.22 16.97
CA ASP A 437 4.13 -11.48 17.70
C ASP A 437 5.50 -11.61 17.00
N ALA A 438 5.68 -12.70 16.24
CA ALA A 438 6.83 -12.85 15.35
C ALA A 438 6.98 -11.68 14.37
N LEU A 439 5.87 -11.03 13.99
CA LEU A 439 5.88 -9.87 13.09
C LEU A 439 6.37 -8.57 13.74
N GLU A 440 6.74 -8.63 15.01
CA GLU A 440 7.32 -7.50 15.76
C GLU A 440 8.82 -7.69 16.02
N THR A 441 9.36 -8.87 15.69
CA THR A 441 10.75 -9.25 16.00
C THR A 441 11.57 -9.53 14.73
N PRO A 442 12.89 -9.24 14.72
CA PRO A 442 13.77 -9.68 13.65
C PRO A 442 13.79 -11.22 13.53
N PRO A 443 13.87 -11.78 12.32
CA PRO A 443 14.01 -11.08 11.04
C PRO A 443 12.66 -10.70 10.39
N TYR A 444 11.52 -10.91 11.05
CA TYR A 444 10.19 -10.95 10.44
C TYR A 444 9.33 -9.71 10.67
N ARG A 445 9.87 -8.51 10.89
CA ARG A 445 9.09 -7.28 11.19
C ARG A 445 8.17 -6.77 10.04
N GLY A 446 7.67 -7.68 9.22
CA GLY A 446 6.39 -7.60 8.54
C GLY A 446 6.43 -6.88 7.20
N LEU A 447 7.46 -6.08 6.92
CA LEU A 447 7.58 -5.30 5.69
C LEU A 447 8.98 -5.36 5.11
N GLN A 448 9.04 -5.50 3.78
CA GLN A 448 10.24 -5.34 2.95
C GLN A 448 11.48 -6.17 3.37
N GLY A 449 11.33 -7.14 4.27
CA GLY A 449 12.42 -7.99 4.75
C GLY A 449 13.58 -7.23 5.42
N VAL A 450 13.37 -5.98 5.84
CA VAL A 450 14.44 -5.04 6.24
C VAL A 450 15.24 -5.46 7.48
N ASP A 451 14.69 -6.38 8.28
CA ASP A 451 15.33 -6.93 9.48
C ASP A 451 15.98 -8.30 9.22
N ASN A 452 15.93 -8.79 7.98
CA ASN A 452 16.76 -9.93 7.58
C ASN A 452 18.16 -9.40 7.20
N PRO A 453 19.24 -9.82 7.89
CA PRO A 453 20.58 -9.26 7.67
C PRO A 453 21.07 -9.36 6.22
N TRP A 454 20.66 -10.42 5.50
CA TRP A 454 21.05 -10.62 4.10
C TRP A 454 20.29 -9.67 3.16
N VAL A 455 18.99 -9.47 3.42
CA VAL A 455 18.16 -8.53 2.66
C VAL A 455 18.61 -7.09 2.92
N GLU A 456 18.88 -6.74 4.19
CA GLU A 456 19.40 -5.44 4.59
C GLU A 456 20.76 -5.15 3.94
N GLN A 457 21.67 -6.13 3.91
CA GLN A 457 22.97 -5.98 3.26
C GLN A 457 22.83 -5.81 1.74
N LEU A 458 21.99 -6.61 1.08
CA LEU A 458 21.69 -6.47 -0.36
C LEU A 458 21.15 -5.07 -0.65
N PHE A 459 20.14 -4.63 0.12
CA PHE A 459 19.51 -3.33 -0.09
C PHE A 459 20.49 -2.18 0.11
N ASN A 460 21.19 -2.13 1.25
CA ASN A 460 22.12 -1.04 1.57
C ASN A 460 23.25 -0.94 0.54
N ARG A 461 23.88 -2.07 0.17
CA ARG A 461 24.97 -2.05 -0.83
C ARG A 461 24.46 -1.66 -2.22
N SER A 462 23.22 -2.00 -2.56
CA SER A 462 22.60 -1.62 -3.85
C SER A 462 22.23 -0.14 -3.86
N ARG A 463 21.67 0.38 -2.75
CA ARG A 463 21.43 1.81 -2.53
C ARG A 463 22.72 2.59 -2.72
N ASP A 464 23.80 2.17 -2.08
CA ASP A 464 25.10 2.84 -2.15
C ASP A 464 25.65 2.87 -3.59
N ALA A 465 25.41 1.82 -4.39
CA ALA A 465 25.77 1.82 -5.81
C ALA A 465 24.97 2.85 -6.64
N VAL A 466 23.66 2.98 -6.38
CA VAL A 466 22.82 4.01 -7.03
C VAL A 466 23.24 5.42 -6.61
N LEU A 467 23.55 5.62 -5.33
CA LEU A 467 24.03 6.91 -4.83
C LEU A 467 25.42 7.27 -5.39
N ALA A 468 26.32 6.30 -5.51
CA ALA A 468 27.62 6.50 -6.16
C ALA A 468 27.47 6.85 -7.65
N TYR A 469 26.48 6.30 -8.36
CA TYR A 469 26.12 6.75 -9.70
C TYR A 469 25.64 8.20 -9.72
N ARG A 470 24.69 8.56 -8.84
CA ARG A 470 24.19 9.93 -8.71
C ARG A 470 25.32 10.94 -8.46
N ASP A 471 26.27 10.56 -7.62
CA ASP A 471 27.40 11.43 -7.22
C ASP A 471 28.55 11.43 -8.26
N GLY A 472 28.37 10.77 -9.42
CA GLY A 472 29.34 10.72 -10.51
C GLY A 472 30.56 9.83 -10.24
N GLN A 473 30.52 9.01 -9.19
CA GLN A 473 31.61 8.11 -8.79
C GLN A 473 31.57 6.79 -9.57
N LEU A 474 30.39 6.36 -10.01
CA LEU A 474 30.20 5.23 -10.91
C LEU A 474 29.51 5.69 -12.20
N THR A 475 29.90 5.08 -13.31
CA THR A 475 29.09 5.12 -14.54
C THR A 475 27.80 4.30 -14.34
N LYS A 476 26.80 4.53 -15.20
CA LYS A 476 25.56 3.75 -15.21
C LYS A 476 25.84 2.24 -15.25
N ASP A 477 26.67 1.81 -16.20
CA ASP A 477 26.93 0.39 -16.44
C ASP A 477 27.63 -0.26 -15.24
N GLN A 478 28.56 0.46 -14.59
CA GLN A 478 29.19 -0.01 -13.35
C GLN A 478 28.20 -0.15 -12.20
N ALA A 479 27.25 0.78 -12.05
CA ALA A 479 26.22 0.68 -11.02
C ALA A 479 25.26 -0.50 -11.27
N VAL A 480 24.83 -0.68 -12.53
CA VAL A 480 24.02 -1.83 -12.96
C VAL A 480 24.75 -3.15 -12.68
N GLU A 481 26.00 -3.29 -13.15
CA GLU A 481 26.82 -4.48 -12.92
C GLU A 481 27.00 -4.77 -11.42
N ARG A 482 27.22 -3.72 -10.62
CA ARG A 482 27.34 -3.83 -9.17
C ARG A 482 26.05 -4.39 -8.55
N ILE A 483 24.88 -3.87 -8.91
CA ILE A 483 23.59 -4.34 -8.39
C ILE A 483 23.35 -5.81 -8.77
N PHE A 484 23.56 -6.20 -10.03
CA PHE A 484 23.41 -7.59 -10.45
C PHE A 484 24.38 -8.54 -9.74
N THR A 485 25.61 -8.09 -9.49
CA THR A 485 26.59 -8.83 -8.69
C THR A 485 26.10 -9.02 -7.26
N LEU A 486 25.58 -7.98 -6.62
CA LEU A 486 25.01 -8.06 -5.27
C LEU A 486 23.80 -9.00 -5.20
N LEU A 487 22.89 -8.95 -6.19
CA LEU A 487 21.75 -9.87 -6.28
C LEU A 487 22.21 -11.32 -6.36
N ARG A 488 23.26 -11.61 -7.14
CA ARG A 488 23.83 -12.95 -7.27
C ARG A 488 24.52 -13.41 -5.99
N GLU A 489 25.37 -12.56 -5.39
CA GLU A 489 26.10 -12.84 -4.14
C GLU A 489 25.16 -13.04 -2.94
N SER A 490 23.98 -12.41 -2.96
CA SER A 490 23.03 -12.51 -1.85
C SER A 490 22.43 -13.91 -1.69
N GLU A 491 22.38 -14.70 -2.77
CA GLU A 491 21.64 -15.97 -2.88
C GLU A 491 20.13 -15.89 -2.52
N LEU A 492 19.59 -14.69 -2.31
CA LEU A 492 18.19 -14.45 -1.93
C LEU A 492 17.21 -14.66 -3.09
N CYS A 493 17.72 -14.62 -4.33
CA CYS A 493 16.89 -14.75 -5.54
C CYS A 493 16.41 -16.21 -5.71
N PRO A 494 15.08 -16.46 -5.76
CA PRO A 494 14.56 -17.78 -6.07
C PRO A 494 15.06 -18.27 -7.43
N ALA A 495 15.64 -19.48 -7.49
CA ALA A 495 16.16 -20.03 -8.75
C ALA A 495 15.06 -20.35 -9.80
N VAL A 496 13.80 -20.26 -9.40
CA VAL A 496 12.63 -20.41 -10.28
C VAL A 496 12.23 -19.09 -10.97
N TRP A 497 12.92 -17.99 -10.65
CA TRP A 497 12.70 -16.64 -11.15
C TRP A 497 13.80 -16.23 -12.12
N GLY A 498 13.48 -15.32 -13.04
CA GLY A 498 14.44 -14.68 -13.95
C GLY A 498 15.12 -13.46 -13.36
N THR A 499 15.13 -13.26 -12.03
CA THR A 499 15.66 -12.04 -11.38
C THR A 499 17.08 -11.67 -11.82
N LEU A 500 17.94 -12.66 -12.07
CA LEU A 500 19.34 -12.44 -12.47
C LEU A 500 19.53 -12.28 -13.98
N ASP A 501 18.49 -12.48 -14.78
CA ASP A 501 18.48 -12.24 -16.22
C ASP A 501 17.99 -10.80 -16.48
N PRO A 502 18.82 -9.90 -17.03
CA PRO A 502 18.39 -8.53 -17.34
C PRO A 502 17.26 -8.48 -18.39
N GLU A 503 17.17 -9.47 -19.27
CA GLU A 503 16.14 -9.53 -20.32
C GLU A 503 14.77 -9.99 -19.79
N ASP A 504 14.72 -10.68 -18.64
CA ASP A 504 13.45 -11.04 -17.99
C ASP A 504 12.83 -9.84 -17.27
N ARG A 505 12.07 -9.05 -18.01
CA ARG A 505 11.42 -7.83 -17.50
C ARG A 505 10.23 -8.08 -16.54
N CYS A 506 9.97 -9.33 -16.19
CA CYS A 506 9.06 -9.72 -15.10
C CYS A 506 9.83 -10.59 -14.10
N PRO A 507 10.79 -10.02 -13.34
CA PRO A 507 11.82 -10.79 -12.63
C PRO A 507 11.26 -11.84 -11.66
N SER A 508 10.12 -11.59 -11.03
CA SER A 508 9.47 -12.54 -10.11
C SER A 508 8.66 -13.64 -10.78
N GLY A 509 8.46 -13.58 -12.09
CA GLY A 509 7.37 -14.27 -12.76
C GLY A 509 6.00 -13.90 -12.19
N VAL A 510 4.99 -14.75 -12.43
CA VAL A 510 3.62 -14.58 -11.92
C VAL A 510 3.40 -15.39 -10.64
N PHE A 511 2.40 -15.00 -9.84
CA PHE A 511 2.00 -15.69 -8.60
C PHE A 511 0.65 -16.40 -8.73
N THR A 512 0.34 -16.95 -9.91
CA THR A 512 -0.74 -17.93 -10.09
C THR A 512 -0.40 -19.24 -9.36
N LEU A 513 -1.38 -20.12 -9.15
CA LEU A 513 -1.26 -21.30 -8.28
C LEU A 513 -0.01 -22.15 -8.55
N TRP A 514 0.27 -22.48 -9.81
CA TRP A 514 1.41 -23.35 -10.16
C TRP A 514 2.79 -22.70 -9.94
N PRO A 515 3.08 -21.51 -10.49
CA PRO A 515 4.27 -20.73 -10.15
C PRO A 515 4.45 -20.47 -8.64
N LEU A 516 3.37 -20.14 -7.91
CA LEU A 516 3.42 -19.96 -6.47
C LEU A 516 3.88 -21.23 -5.76
N MET A 517 3.36 -22.40 -6.15
CA MET A 517 3.80 -23.69 -5.60
C MET A 517 5.28 -23.96 -5.87
N LYS A 518 5.82 -23.57 -7.02
CA LYS A 518 7.27 -23.69 -7.30
C LYS A 518 8.10 -22.86 -6.33
N ILE A 519 7.67 -21.64 -6.01
CA ILE A 519 8.36 -20.76 -5.04
C ILE A 519 8.32 -21.37 -3.65
N LEU A 520 7.16 -21.87 -3.21
CA LEU A 520 7.02 -22.52 -1.90
C LEU A 520 7.90 -23.79 -1.80
N LEU A 521 7.95 -24.61 -2.85
CA LEU A 521 8.81 -25.81 -2.90
C LEU A 521 10.29 -25.45 -2.95
N TRP A 522 10.68 -24.43 -3.73
CA TRP A 522 12.05 -23.91 -3.71
C TRP A 522 12.42 -23.43 -2.30
N GLY A 523 11.56 -22.63 -1.69
CA GLY A 523 11.77 -22.08 -0.36
C GLY A 523 11.95 -23.17 0.71
N LYS A 524 11.18 -24.26 0.61
CA LYS A 524 11.26 -25.39 1.54
C LYS A 524 12.49 -26.29 1.33
N PHE A 525 12.84 -26.58 0.07
CA PHE A 525 13.78 -27.67 -0.25
C PHE A 525 15.11 -27.21 -0.87
N ARG A 526 15.15 -26.03 -1.50
CA ARG A 526 16.27 -25.59 -2.34
C ARG A 526 16.82 -24.20 -2.00
N SER A 527 16.14 -23.42 -1.18
CA SER A 527 16.63 -22.11 -0.73
C SER A 527 17.94 -22.23 0.07
N PRO A 528 18.79 -21.20 0.11
CA PRO A 528 20.03 -21.21 0.88
C PRO A 528 19.80 -21.46 2.37
N ARG A 529 20.84 -21.91 3.09
CA ARG A 529 20.74 -22.22 4.53
C ARG A 529 20.26 -21.05 5.39
N HIS A 530 20.62 -19.81 5.02
CA HIS A 530 20.22 -18.61 5.75
C HIS A 530 18.77 -18.17 5.47
N VAL A 531 18.10 -18.77 4.50
CA VAL A 531 16.67 -18.57 4.17
C VAL A 531 15.84 -19.76 4.66
N ARG A 532 16.36 -20.97 4.45
CA ARG A 532 15.66 -22.24 4.66
C ARG A 532 15.28 -22.44 6.11
N GLY A 533 14.01 -22.79 6.35
CA GLY A 533 13.51 -23.07 7.70
C GLY A 533 13.12 -21.83 8.50
N ALA A 534 13.46 -20.63 8.01
CA ALA A 534 13.01 -19.36 8.55
C ALA A 534 11.87 -18.79 7.67
N TYR A 535 12.17 -18.60 6.39
CA TYR A 535 11.23 -18.15 5.38
C TYR A 535 10.78 -19.34 4.52
N PHE A 536 9.55 -19.30 4.01
CA PHE A 536 8.98 -20.32 3.10
C PHE A 536 8.88 -21.73 3.71
N THR A 537 8.53 -21.83 4.99
CA THR A 537 8.53 -23.12 5.73
C THR A 537 7.28 -23.97 5.48
N GLY A 538 6.23 -23.38 4.91
CA GLY A 538 4.94 -24.02 4.67
C GLY A 538 4.05 -23.18 3.75
N GLY A 539 2.73 -23.38 3.83
CA GLY A 539 1.74 -22.59 3.08
C GLY A 539 0.99 -23.37 1.99
N ALA A 540 1.56 -24.44 1.43
CA ALA A 540 0.88 -25.23 0.38
C ALA A 540 -0.49 -25.77 0.82
N ARG A 541 -0.59 -26.31 2.05
CA ARG A 541 -1.86 -26.78 2.63
C ARG A 541 -2.84 -25.63 2.88
N LEU A 542 -2.35 -24.47 3.31
CA LEU A 542 -3.15 -23.27 3.53
C LEU A 542 -3.74 -22.76 2.21
N VAL A 543 -2.90 -22.60 1.19
CA VAL A 543 -3.31 -22.23 -0.17
C VAL A 543 -4.37 -23.19 -0.70
N GLY A 544 -4.19 -24.50 -0.52
CA GLY A 544 -5.16 -25.51 -0.94
C GLY A 544 -6.51 -25.39 -0.22
N LYS A 545 -6.50 -25.17 1.11
CA LYS A 545 -7.71 -24.94 1.93
C LYS A 545 -8.45 -23.69 1.47
N GLU A 546 -7.74 -22.59 1.28
CA GLU A 546 -8.32 -21.31 0.84
C GLU A 546 -8.86 -21.39 -0.59
N ALA A 547 -8.18 -22.11 -1.48
CA ALA A 547 -8.65 -22.32 -2.86
C ALA A 547 -10.01 -23.04 -2.87
N ALA A 548 -10.17 -24.07 -2.04
CA ALA A 548 -11.44 -24.79 -1.89
C ALA A 548 -12.55 -23.90 -1.32
N GLN A 549 -12.24 -23.06 -0.32
CA GLN A 549 -13.20 -22.12 0.28
C GLN A 549 -13.68 -21.06 -0.72
N VAL A 550 -12.75 -20.44 -1.45
CA VAL A 550 -13.06 -19.45 -2.48
C VAL A 550 -13.93 -20.08 -3.57
N TYR A 551 -13.53 -21.25 -4.08
CA TYR A 551 -14.30 -21.96 -5.10
C TYR A 551 -15.73 -22.28 -4.64
N GLY A 552 -15.91 -22.78 -3.41
CA GLY A 552 -17.22 -23.05 -2.83
C GLY A 552 -18.08 -21.80 -2.56
N ALA A 553 -17.46 -20.66 -2.29
CA ALA A 553 -18.17 -19.38 -2.18
C ALA A 553 -18.68 -18.89 -3.54
N GLU A 554 -17.87 -19.00 -4.60
CA GLU A 554 -18.25 -18.59 -5.95
C GLU A 554 -19.34 -19.49 -6.56
N LEU A 555 -19.29 -20.81 -6.30
CA LEU A 555 -20.31 -21.76 -6.76
C LEU A 555 -21.73 -21.38 -6.30
N ARG A 556 -21.86 -20.80 -5.11
CA ARG A 556 -23.15 -20.37 -4.55
C ARG A 556 -23.73 -19.12 -5.23
N ARG A 557 -22.96 -18.37 -6.01
CA ARG A 557 -23.35 -17.07 -6.60
C ARG A 557 -23.52 -17.08 -8.12
N GLY A 558 -22.99 -18.09 -8.81
CA GLY A 558 -23.29 -18.34 -10.22
C GLY A 558 -22.09 -18.81 -11.05
N VAL A 559 -22.38 -19.50 -12.15
CA VAL A 559 -21.39 -20.20 -12.99
C VAL A 559 -20.33 -19.27 -13.59
N SER A 560 -20.68 -18.02 -13.94
CA SER A 560 -19.75 -17.08 -14.58
C SER A 560 -18.64 -16.58 -13.66
N GLN A 561 -18.93 -16.35 -12.36
CA GLN A 561 -17.93 -15.89 -11.40
C GLN A 561 -16.94 -17.01 -11.02
N VAL A 562 -17.45 -18.25 -10.96
CA VAL A 562 -16.63 -19.46 -10.79
C VAL A 562 -15.64 -19.59 -11.94
N HIS A 563 -16.09 -19.40 -13.19
CA HIS A 563 -15.22 -19.50 -14.35
C HIS A 563 -14.11 -18.45 -14.33
N GLN A 564 -14.40 -17.19 -14.00
CA GLN A 564 -13.39 -16.14 -13.88
C GLN A 564 -12.36 -16.47 -12.80
N THR A 565 -12.82 -16.86 -11.62
CA THR A 565 -11.95 -17.22 -10.49
C THR A 565 -11.06 -18.41 -10.83
N ALA A 566 -11.63 -19.47 -11.41
CA ALA A 566 -10.87 -20.64 -11.84
C ALA A 566 -9.85 -20.30 -12.94
N ARG A 567 -10.24 -19.49 -13.95
CA ARG A 567 -9.32 -18.98 -14.97
C ARG A 567 -8.15 -18.24 -14.32
N ASP A 568 -8.43 -17.35 -13.39
CA ASP A 568 -7.45 -16.44 -12.79
C ASP A 568 -6.52 -17.13 -11.78
N MET A 569 -6.91 -18.29 -11.24
CA MET A 569 -6.02 -19.15 -10.46
C MET A 569 -4.85 -19.69 -11.30
N TRP A 570 -5.05 -19.88 -12.60
CA TRP A 570 -4.09 -20.54 -13.50
C TRP A 570 -3.51 -19.60 -14.56
N CYS A 571 -4.20 -18.51 -14.91
CA CYS A 571 -3.80 -17.58 -15.95
C CYS A 571 -3.82 -16.14 -15.43
N ASN A 572 -2.70 -15.43 -15.59
CA ASN A 572 -2.59 -14.03 -15.17
C ASN A 572 -3.04 -13.02 -16.25
N TRP A 573 -3.30 -13.49 -17.47
CA TRP A 573 -3.74 -12.66 -18.59
C TRP A 573 -5.22 -12.88 -18.93
N ASN A 574 -5.98 -11.80 -19.00
CA ASN A 574 -7.35 -11.79 -19.53
C ASN A 574 -7.68 -10.45 -20.21
N ARG A 575 -8.93 -10.29 -20.66
CA ARG A 575 -9.43 -9.07 -21.34
C ARG A 575 -10.60 -8.41 -20.60
N ASP A 576 -10.69 -8.62 -19.28
CA ASP A 576 -11.81 -8.06 -18.51
C ASP A 576 -11.76 -6.52 -18.48
N TRP A 577 -10.58 -5.93 -18.66
CA TRP A 577 -10.36 -4.49 -18.84
C TRP A 577 -10.93 -3.92 -20.15
N ALA A 578 -11.17 -4.77 -21.16
CA ALA A 578 -11.65 -4.32 -22.46
C ALA A 578 -13.18 -4.19 -22.50
N HIS A 579 -13.89 -4.85 -21.58
CA HIS A 579 -15.34 -4.80 -21.48
C HIS A 579 -15.74 -3.67 -20.54
N ARG A 580 -16.01 -2.50 -21.11
CA ARG A 580 -16.79 -1.47 -20.41
C ARG A 580 -18.26 -1.86 -20.53
N PRO A 581 -18.97 -2.24 -19.46
CA PRO A 581 -20.41 -2.42 -19.55
C PRO A 581 -21.00 -1.09 -20.00
N THR A 582 -21.56 -1.06 -21.22
CA THR A 582 -22.25 0.14 -21.68
C THR A 582 -23.61 0.21 -21.02
N SER A 583 -24.20 1.40 -20.88
CA SER A 583 -25.57 1.56 -20.38
C SER A 583 -26.62 0.76 -21.17
N ARG A 584 -26.28 0.29 -22.38
CA ARG A 584 -27.09 -0.66 -23.18
C ARG A 584 -27.05 -2.09 -22.65
N ASP A 585 -25.93 -2.57 -22.12
CA ASP A 585 -25.77 -3.96 -21.66
C ASP A 585 -26.58 -4.24 -20.39
N ILE A 586 -26.85 -3.20 -19.58
CA ILE A 586 -27.66 -3.27 -18.37
C ILE A 586 -29.16 -3.39 -18.69
N ARG A 587 -29.61 -2.89 -19.85
CA ARG A 587 -31.02 -2.98 -20.29
C ARG A 587 -31.40 -4.33 -20.90
N MET A 588 -30.43 -5.14 -21.34
CA MET A 588 -30.69 -6.47 -21.92
C MET A 588 -30.64 -7.61 -20.90
N LYS A 589 -30.37 -7.32 -19.61
CA LYS A 589 -30.33 -8.30 -18.50
C LYS A 589 -31.44 -8.12 -17.47
N LYS A 590 -32.40 -7.22 -17.71
CA LYS A 590 -33.71 -7.21 -17.06
C LYS A 590 -34.71 -7.79 -18.05
#